data_AF-A0A9E2VSF5-F1
#
_entry.id   AF-A0A9E2VSF5-F1
#
_cell.length_a   1.000
_cell.length_b   1.000
_cell.length_c   1.000
_cell.angle_alpha   90.00
_cell.angle_beta   90.00
_cell.angle_gamma   90.00
#
_symmetry.space_group_name_H-M   'P 1'
#
loop_
_entity.id
_entity.type
_entity.pdbx_description
1 polymer ?
#
loop_
_entity_poly.entity_id
_entity_poly.type
_entity_poly.pdbx_seq_one_letter_code
_entity_poly.pdbx_strand_id
1 'polypeptide(L)'
;MHTRNCPKCGTPKTKLAPRSGVADRLLGTLTIYPLRCQLCAHRFTTFLGKLKTNPRRNYERVPVQYSAQVRPVHDPTQQIVVEGTIVNLSLRGCRIRTSQRLPMGCHVMLELQSGEYELPIMIDEALVRARFTDGVGLRFSSFLYSEESRLRRILDLRLPDHAI
;
A
#
# COMPACT_ATOMS: atom_id res chain seq x y z
N MET A 1 -29.18 1.66 -8.97
CA MET A 1 -27.86 1.03 -9.18
C MET A 1 -26.83 1.79 -8.36
N HIS A 2 -26.40 1.28 -7.20
CA HIS A 2 -25.39 1.97 -6.38
C HIS A 2 -24.00 1.72 -6.95
N THR A 3 -23.45 2.69 -7.67
CA THR A 3 -22.08 2.66 -8.17
C THR A 3 -21.12 2.62 -6.99
N ARG A 4 -20.31 1.56 -6.94
CA ARG A 4 -19.31 1.31 -5.89
C ARG A 4 -18.00 2.07 -6.16
N ASN A 5 -18.06 3.05 -7.04
CA ASN A 5 -16.92 3.84 -7.45
C ASN A 5 -16.55 4.81 -6.33
N CYS A 6 -15.27 5.15 -6.25
CA CYS A 6 -14.81 6.13 -5.29
C CYS A 6 -15.43 7.51 -5.59
N PRO A 7 -16.15 8.15 -4.67
CA PRO A 7 -16.78 9.45 -4.93
C PRO A 7 -15.75 10.58 -5.13
N LYS A 8 -14.51 10.38 -4.67
CA LYS A 8 -13.43 11.38 -4.81
C LYS A 8 -12.71 11.33 -6.15
N CYS A 9 -12.59 10.15 -6.78
CA CYS A 9 -11.75 9.98 -7.99
C CYS A 9 -12.38 9.10 -9.08
N GLY A 10 -13.63 8.65 -8.91
CA GLY A 10 -14.38 7.92 -9.93
C GLY A 10 -13.96 6.47 -10.18
N THR A 11 -12.78 6.04 -9.72
CA THR A 11 -12.29 4.67 -9.96
C THR A 11 -13.17 3.60 -9.30
N PRO A 12 -13.39 2.45 -9.96
CA PRO A 12 -14.07 1.30 -9.34
C PRO A 12 -13.18 0.58 -8.32
N LYS A 13 -11.86 0.84 -8.28
CA LYS A 13 -10.84 0.14 -7.47
C LYS A 13 -11.00 0.40 -5.98
N THR A 14 -11.99 -0.24 -5.40
CA THR A 14 -12.41 -0.05 -4.02
C THR A 14 -12.46 -1.39 -3.30
N LYS A 15 -12.14 -1.37 -2.01
CA LYS A 15 -12.12 -2.56 -1.16
C LYS A 15 -12.84 -2.25 0.14
N LEU A 16 -13.41 -3.27 0.77
CA LEU A 16 -13.85 -3.16 2.17
C LEU A 16 -12.72 -2.57 3.02
N ALA A 17 -13.07 -1.64 3.90
CA ALA A 17 -12.22 -1.15 4.96
C ALA A 17 -12.58 -1.88 6.26
N PRO A 18 -11.62 -2.07 7.18
CA PRO A 18 -11.95 -2.55 8.51
C PRO A 18 -12.91 -1.58 9.19
N ARG A 19 -13.93 -2.14 9.84
CA ARG A 19 -14.82 -1.40 10.71
C ARG A 19 -14.00 -0.82 11.87
N SER A 20 -14.01 0.50 12.00
CA SER A 20 -13.30 1.23 13.04
C SER A 20 -14.32 2.08 13.79
N GLY A 21 -14.56 1.77 15.06
CA GLY A 21 -15.49 2.50 15.92
C GLY A 21 -16.90 1.89 16.03
N VAL A 22 -17.73 2.54 16.83
CA VAL A 22 -19.08 2.08 17.18
C VAL A 22 -20.06 2.27 16.02
N ALA A 23 -19.98 3.41 15.32
CA ALA A 23 -20.83 3.72 14.17
C ALA A 23 -20.72 2.64 13.07
N ASP A 24 -19.51 2.21 12.73
CA ASP A 24 -19.27 1.15 11.73
C ASP A 24 -19.85 -0.22 12.15
N ARG A 25 -19.96 -0.49 13.46
CA ARG A 25 -20.58 -1.74 13.95
C ARG A 25 -22.10 -1.68 13.83
N LEU A 26 -22.71 -0.54 14.19
CA LEU A 26 -24.15 -0.32 14.05
C LEU A 26 -24.57 -0.35 12.58
N LEU A 27 -23.85 0.34 11.70
CA LEU A 27 -24.13 0.31 10.26
C LEU A 27 -23.96 -1.09 9.65
N GLY A 28 -23.06 -1.90 10.21
CA GLY A 28 -22.84 -3.28 9.79
C GLY A 28 -24.07 -4.19 9.96
N THR A 29 -24.98 -3.90 10.91
CA THR A 29 -26.24 -4.66 11.05
C THR A 29 -27.21 -4.34 9.91
N LEU A 30 -27.15 -3.13 9.38
CA LEU A 30 -27.91 -2.67 8.22
C LEU A 30 -27.24 -3.02 6.88
N THR A 31 -26.19 -3.85 6.89
CA THR A 31 -25.36 -4.20 5.72
C THR A 31 -24.70 -3.01 5.01
N ILE A 32 -24.54 -1.89 5.73
CA ILE A 32 -23.79 -0.72 5.28
C ILE A 32 -22.35 -0.89 5.74
N TYR A 33 -21.42 -0.90 4.78
CA TYR A 33 -20.01 -1.16 5.07
C TYR A 33 -19.12 -0.01 4.62
N PRO A 34 -18.02 0.27 5.35
CA PRO A 34 -17.01 1.20 4.90
C PRO A 34 -16.18 0.55 3.79
N LEU A 35 -16.01 1.28 2.70
CA LEU A 35 -15.08 1.00 1.61
C LEU A 35 -13.93 2.00 1.65
N ARG A 36 -12.83 1.61 1.03
CA ARG A 36 -11.65 2.44 0.82
C ARG A 36 -11.16 2.30 -0.61
N CYS A 37 -10.97 3.44 -1.26
CA CYS A 37 -10.32 3.52 -2.56
C CYS A 37 -8.85 3.05 -2.46
N GLN A 38 -8.46 2.16 -3.36
CA GLN A 38 -7.12 1.58 -3.39
C GLN A 38 -6.08 2.51 -4.02
N LEU A 39 -6.51 3.61 -4.65
CA LEU A 39 -5.65 4.63 -5.27
C LEU A 39 -5.56 5.91 -4.44
N CYS A 40 -6.69 6.56 -4.13
CA CYS A 40 -6.70 7.86 -3.43
C CYS A 40 -6.89 7.76 -1.92
N ALA A 41 -6.97 6.55 -1.36
CA ALA A 41 -7.20 6.27 0.06
C ALA A 41 -8.51 6.81 0.67
N HIS A 42 -9.37 7.45 -0.10
CA HIS A 42 -10.65 7.99 0.38
C HIS A 42 -11.53 6.86 0.93
N ARG A 43 -12.10 7.08 2.12
CA ARG A 43 -12.99 6.16 2.82
C ARG A 43 -14.42 6.70 2.72
N PHE A 44 -15.35 5.84 2.34
CA PHE A 44 -16.77 6.15 2.22
C PHE A 44 -17.60 4.90 2.55
N THR A 45 -18.89 5.05 2.81
CA THR A 45 -19.78 3.93 3.13
C THR A 45 -20.70 3.60 1.96
N THR A 46 -21.05 2.34 1.78
CA THR A 46 -22.07 1.94 0.81
C THR A 46 -22.88 0.75 1.31
N PHE A 47 -24.11 0.62 0.82
CA PHE A 47 -25.00 -0.49 1.14
C PHE A 47 -24.63 -1.72 0.29
N LEU A 48 -24.33 -2.85 0.96
CA LEU A 48 -23.92 -4.09 0.28
C LEU A 48 -25.00 -5.15 0.21
N GLY A 49 -26.03 -5.06 1.06
CA GLY A 49 -27.12 -6.05 1.13
C GLY A 49 -26.68 -7.45 1.55
N LYS A 50 -25.43 -7.63 2.00
CA LYS A 50 -24.84 -8.94 2.37
C LYS A 50 -23.89 -8.76 3.54
N LEU A 51 -23.88 -9.73 4.45
CA LEU A 51 -22.90 -9.76 5.54
C LEU A 51 -21.49 -10.00 5.00
N LYS A 52 -20.53 -9.20 5.46
CA LYS A 52 -19.11 -9.29 5.06
C LYS A 52 -18.21 -9.31 6.28
N THR A 53 -17.15 -10.11 6.23
CA THR A 53 -16.12 -10.16 7.28
C THR A 53 -15.18 -8.96 7.19
N ASN A 54 -14.51 -8.64 8.30
CA ASN A 54 -13.52 -7.57 8.30
C ASN A 54 -12.30 -8.00 7.49
N PRO A 55 -11.84 -7.17 6.54
CA PRO A 55 -10.65 -7.48 5.76
C PRO A 55 -9.41 -7.38 6.65
N ARG A 56 -8.46 -8.30 6.46
CA ARG A 56 -7.18 -8.29 7.19
C ARG A 56 -6.26 -7.12 6.78
N ARG A 57 -6.40 -6.63 5.54
CA ARG A 57 -5.54 -5.59 4.96
C ARG A 57 -6.38 -4.44 4.40
N ASN A 58 -5.95 -3.21 4.68
CA ASN A 58 -6.56 -1.98 4.17
C ASN A 58 -6.31 -1.75 2.66
N TYR A 59 -5.18 -2.25 2.17
CA TYR A 59 -4.76 -2.08 0.79
C TYR A 59 -4.45 -3.43 0.16
N GLU A 60 -4.93 -3.60 -1.07
CA GLU A 60 -4.62 -4.72 -1.93
C GLU A 60 -3.15 -4.66 -2.34
N ARG A 61 -2.52 -5.83 -2.40
CA ARG A 61 -1.11 -5.94 -2.77
C ARG A 61 -1.01 -6.60 -4.13
N VAL A 62 -0.53 -5.84 -5.11
CA VAL A 62 -0.29 -6.36 -6.45
C VAL A 62 1.08 -7.06 -6.49
N PRO A 63 1.19 -8.23 -7.13
CA PRO A 63 2.48 -8.86 -7.36
C PRO A 63 3.27 -8.04 -8.38
N VAL A 64 4.55 -7.79 -8.08
CA VAL A 64 5.48 -7.06 -8.95
C VAL A 64 6.88 -7.64 -8.79
N GLN A 65 7.79 -7.29 -9.70
CA GLN A 65 9.21 -7.57 -9.59
C GLN A 65 9.96 -6.30 -9.97
N TYR A 66 10.32 -5.51 -8.97
CA TYR A 66 11.03 -4.24 -9.14
C TYR A 66 12.32 -4.26 -8.34
N SER A 67 13.40 -3.71 -8.91
CA SER A 67 14.63 -3.53 -8.15
C SER A 67 14.42 -2.50 -7.07
N ALA A 68 15.04 -2.71 -5.91
CA ALA A 68 14.92 -1.82 -4.77
C ALA A 68 16.27 -1.60 -4.10
N GLN A 69 16.53 -0.34 -3.77
CA GLN A 69 17.62 0.05 -2.88
C GLN A 69 17.02 0.65 -1.62
N VAL A 70 17.50 0.19 -0.47
CA VAL A 70 17.01 0.62 0.84
C VAL A 70 18.17 1.17 1.65
N ARG A 71 17.98 2.38 2.20
CA ARG A 71 19.00 3.06 3.02
C ARG A 71 18.40 3.40 4.39
N PRO A 72 19.05 3.09 5.52
CA PRO A 72 18.55 3.55 6.82
C PRO A 72 18.55 5.08 6.89
N VAL A 73 17.46 5.69 7.36
CA VAL A 73 17.33 7.17 7.45
C VAL A 73 18.36 7.76 8.42
N HIS A 74 18.70 7.03 9.48
CA HIS A 74 19.58 7.48 10.55
C HIS A 74 21.01 6.93 10.41
N ASP A 75 21.40 6.42 9.23
CA ASP A 75 22.79 6.08 8.97
C ASP A 75 23.58 7.37 8.64
N PRO A 76 24.45 7.85 9.54
CA PRO A 76 25.18 9.11 9.35
C PRO A 76 26.15 9.06 8.17
N THR A 77 26.49 7.87 7.66
CA THR A 77 27.39 7.69 6.53
C THR A 77 26.66 7.56 5.20
N GLN A 78 25.36 7.21 5.22
CA GLN A 78 24.57 6.80 4.06
C GLN A 78 25.22 5.71 3.19
N GLN A 79 26.23 5.00 3.69
CA GLN A 79 26.99 4.00 2.95
C GLN A 79 26.26 2.66 2.89
N ILE A 80 25.38 2.39 3.87
CA ILE A 80 24.66 1.12 3.92
C ILE A 80 23.52 1.16 2.90
N VAL A 81 23.75 0.51 1.76
CA VAL A 81 22.73 0.27 0.73
C VAL A 81 22.34 -1.21 0.77
N VAL A 82 21.10 -1.47 1.16
CA VAL A 82 20.50 -2.79 1.09
C VAL A 82 19.80 -2.94 -0.25
N GLU A 83 20.35 -3.78 -1.11
CA GLU A 83 19.71 -4.15 -2.37
C GLU A 83 18.67 -5.25 -2.16
N GLY A 84 17.65 -5.25 -3.01
CA GLY A 84 16.63 -6.29 -3.01
C GLY A 84 15.64 -6.16 -4.16
N THR A 85 14.61 -6.99 -4.10
CA THR A 85 13.52 -7.01 -5.10
C THR A 85 12.19 -6.81 -4.40
N ILE A 86 11.41 -5.82 -4.82
CA ILE A 86 10.01 -5.70 -4.38
C ILE A 86 9.19 -6.80 -5.06
N VAL A 87 8.58 -7.64 -4.24
CA VAL A 87 7.78 -8.80 -4.69
C VAL A 87 6.28 -8.56 -4.61
N ASN A 88 5.86 -7.55 -3.86
CA ASN A 88 4.49 -7.05 -3.88
C ASN A 88 4.44 -5.59 -3.41
N LEU A 89 3.47 -4.86 -3.96
CA LEU A 89 3.33 -3.42 -3.79
C LEU A 89 1.88 -3.05 -3.50
N SER A 90 1.68 -2.03 -2.67
CA SER A 90 0.38 -1.41 -2.38
C SER A 90 0.59 0.08 -2.15
N LEU A 91 -0.50 0.84 -2.07
CA LEU A 91 -0.45 2.28 -1.84
C LEU A 91 0.34 2.70 -0.58
N ARG A 92 0.38 1.84 0.45
CA ARG A 92 0.99 2.17 1.75
C ARG A 92 2.12 1.23 2.16
N GLY A 93 2.67 0.45 1.24
CA GLY A 93 3.80 -0.40 1.57
C GLY A 93 4.07 -1.51 0.57
N CYS A 94 5.18 -2.19 0.78
CA CYS A 94 5.65 -3.28 -0.07
C CYS A 94 6.21 -4.44 0.77
N ARG A 95 6.62 -5.51 0.10
CA ARG A 95 7.54 -6.51 0.63
C ARG A 95 8.77 -6.51 -0.27
N ILE A 96 9.94 -6.49 0.36
CA ILE A 96 11.24 -6.60 -0.31
C ILE A 96 11.80 -7.96 0.04
N ARG A 97 12.23 -8.69 -0.98
CA ARG A 97 13.09 -9.86 -0.85
C ARG A 97 14.54 -9.39 -0.85
N THR A 98 15.29 -9.77 0.17
CA THR A 98 16.71 -9.41 0.33
C THR A 98 17.36 -10.38 1.30
N SER A 99 18.65 -10.65 1.11
CA SER A 99 19.47 -11.45 2.04
C SER A 99 19.93 -10.64 3.25
N GLN A 100 19.94 -9.30 3.15
CA GLN A 100 20.42 -8.43 4.20
C GLN A 100 19.36 -8.22 5.29
N ARG A 101 19.81 -8.11 6.54
CA ARG A 101 18.92 -7.98 7.70
C ARG A 101 18.61 -6.50 7.97
N LEU A 102 17.34 -6.14 7.87
CA LEU A 102 16.82 -4.85 8.33
C LEU A 102 16.08 -5.04 9.68
N PRO A 103 16.47 -4.30 10.74
CA PRO A 103 15.81 -4.39 12.05
C PRO A 103 14.33 -3.99 12.00
N MET A 104 13.50 -4.65 12.82
CA MET A 104 12.11 -4.22 13.01
C MET A 104 12.07 -2.82 13.62
N GLY A 105 11.15 -1.97 13.16
CA GLY A 105 11.05 -0.60 13.63
C GLY A 105 12.09 0.36 13.02
N CYS A 106 13.01 -0.14 12.19
CA CYS A 106 13.95 0.72 11.47
C CYS A 106 13.21 1.58 10.43
N HIS A 107 13.57 2.87 10.38
CA HIS A 107 13.13 3.82 9.38
C HIS A 107 14.13 3.85 8.22
N VAL A 108 13.64 3.69 7.01
CA VAL A 108 14.45 3.57 5.80
C VAL A 108 13.91 4.44 4.68
N MET A 109 14.80 4.99 3.87
CA MET A 109 14.48 5.48 2.53
C MET A 109 14.43 4.27 1.58
N LEU A 110 13.54 4.31 0.60
CA LEU A 110 13.41 3.26 -0.41
C LEU A 110 13.38 3.89 -1.80
N GLU A 111 14.23 3.38 -2.69
CA GLU A 111 14.22 3.65 -4.11
C GLU A 111 13.63 2.44 -4.83
N LEU A 112 12.58 2.65 -5.61
CA LEU A 112 11.89 1.61 -6.38
C LEU A 112 12.11 1.85 -7.87
N GLN A 113 12.76 0.90 -8.55
CA GLN A 113 12.99 0.96 -9.99
C GLN A 113 11.95 0.11 -10.74
N SER A 114 10.97 0.77 -11.38
CA SER A 114 9.85 0.10 -12.06
C SER A 114 10.14 -0.35 -13.50
N GLY A 115 11.18 0.20 -14.12
CA GLY A 115 11.67 -0.16 -15.46
C GLY A 115 13.06 0.43 -15.70
N GLU A 116 13.83 -0.10 -16.64
CA GLU A 116 15.23 0.28 -16.86
C GLU A 116 15.42 1.77 -17.20
N TYR A 117 14.50 2.35 -17.96
CA TYR A 117 14.56 3.73 -18.43
C TYR A 117 13.63 4.70 -17.68
N GLU A 118 12.94 4.23 -16.64
CA GLU A 118 12.12 5.09 -15.79
C GLU A 118 12.97 5.68 -14.67
N LEU A 119 12.67 6.90 -14.23
CA LEU A 119 13.27 7.40 -13.00
C LEU A 119 12.85 6.49 -11.82
N PRO A 120 13.68 6.28 -10.79
CA PRO A 120 13.24 5.57 -9.60
C PRO A 120 12.10 6.32 -8.92
N ILE A 121 11.20 5.59 -8.27
CA ILE A 121 10.22 6.16 -7.34
C ILE A 121 10.86 6.23 -5.96
N MET A 122 10.87 7.43 -5.40
CA MET A 122 11.48 7.69 -4.10
C MET A 122 10.43 7.64 -3.00
N ILE A 123 10.67 6.82 -1.98
CA ILE A 123 9.94 6.84 -0.72
C ILE A 123 10.87 7.39 0.36
N ASP A 124 10.59 8.62 0.79
CA ASP A 124 11.40 9.38 1.75
C ASP A 124 11.50 8.66 3.10
N GLU A 125 10.41 8.01 3.52
CA GLU A 125 10.43 7.27 4.77
C GLU A 125 9.48 6.07 4.74
N ALA A 126 10.02 4.92 5.09
CA ALA A 126 9.29 3.69 5.30
C ALA A 126 9.74 3.00 6.59
N LEU A 127 8.80 2.36 7.27
CA LEU A 127 9.03 1.64 8.51
C LEU A 127 9.07 0.13 8.26
N VAL A 128 10.10 -0.55 8.77
CA VAL A 128 10.14 -2.02 8.79
C VAL A 128 9.10 -2.54 9.78
N ARG A 129 8.04 -3.19 9.26
CA ARG A 129 6.88 -3.66 10.03
C ARG A 129 6.70 -5.18 10.06
N ALA A 130 7.46 -5.90 9.25
CA ALA A 130 7.49 -7.35 9.29
C ALA A 130 8.86 -7.84 8.83
N ARG A 131 9.30 -8.97 9.39
CA ARG A 131 10.46 -9.73 8.94
C ARG A 131 10.01 -11.10 8.47
N PHE A 132 10.64 -11.57 7.41
CA PHE A 132 10.46 -12.89 6.84
C PHE A 132 11.84 -13.58 6.77
N THR A 133 11.84 -14.86 6.43
CA THR A 133 13.08 -15.61 6.20
C THR A 133 13.87 -15.01 5.04
N ASP A 134 13.20 -14.60 3.96
CA ASP A 134 13.78 -14.09 2.71
C ASP A 134 13.63 -12.56 2.52
N GLY A 135 13.29 -11.80 3.57
CA GLY A 135 13.21 -10.34 3.43
C GLY A 135 12.36 -9.63 4.47
N VAL A 136 11.81 -8.47 4.10
CA VAL A 136 11.10 -7.57 5.01
C VAL A 136 9.83 -6.96 4.41
N GLY A 137 8.88 -6.62 5.26
CA GLY A 137 7.70 -5.84 4.91
C GLY A 137 7.85 -4.40 5.35
N LEU A 138 7.74 -3.48 4.40
CA LEU A 138 7.82 -2.05 4.66
C LEU A 138 6.42 -1.43 4.64
N ARG A 139 6.22 -0.42 5.49
CA ARG A 139 5.08 0.49 5.44
C ARG A 139 5.57 1.88 5.10
N PHE A 140 5.01 2.50 4.08
CA PHE A 140 5.36 3.87 3.70
C PHE A 140 4.77 4.86 4.71
N SER A 141 5.61 5.76 5.20
CA SER A 141 5.27 6.80 6.16
C SER A 141 5.17 8.15 5.47
N SER A 142 6.14 8.49 4.63
CA SER A 142 6.19 9.75 3.87
C SER A 142 6.90 9.57 2.54
N PHE A 143 6.49 10.38 1.56
CA PHE A 143 7.09 10.52 0.23
C PHE A 143 6.48 11.73 -0.47
N LEU A 144 7.22 12.32 -1.40
CA LEU A 144 6.75 13.47 -2.18
C LEU A 144 5.42 13.19 -2.91
N TYR A 145 4.59 14.22 -3.07
CA TYR A 145 3.30 14.10 -3.75
C TYR A 145 3.42 13.65 -5.22
N SER A 146 4.48 14.09 -5.92
CA SER A 146 4.79 13.65 -7.28
C SER A 146 5.08 12.15 -7.32
N GLU A 147 5.86 11.65 -6.36
CA GLU A 147 6.21 10.24 -6.21
C GLU A 147 4.98 9.40 -5.84
N GLU A 148 4.09 9.91 -4.98
CA GLU A 148 2.78 9.29 -4.72
C GLU A 148 1.91 9.21 -5.95
N SER A 149 1.91 10.25 -6.78
CA SER A 149 1.16 10.24 -8.03
C SER A 149 1.74 9.23 -9.04
N ARG A 150 3.06 9.06 -9.10
CA ARG A 150 3.73 8.03 -9.92
C ARG A 150 3.40 6.61 -9.44
N LEU A 151 3.50 6.37 -8.13
CA LEU A 151 3.14 5.10 -7.51
C LEU A 151 1.67 4.75 -7.79
N ARG A 152 0.76 5.72 -7.66
CA ARG A 152 -0.66 5.53 -7.96
C ARG A 152 -0.91 5.10 -9.40
N ARG A 153 -0.17 5.66 -10.38
CA ARG A 153 -0.28 5.23 -11.79
C ARG A 153 0.13 3.78 -11.99
N ILE A 154 1.24 3.35 -11.37
CA ILE A 154 1.66 1.94 -11.41
C ILE A 154 0.58 1.04 -10.80
N LEU A 155 0.05 1.43 -9.65
CA LEU A 155 -1.00 0.67 -8.97
C LEU A 155 -2.29 0.64 -9.79
N ASP A 156 -2.66 1.73 -10.47
CA ASP A 156 -3.83 1.78 -11.33
C ASP A 156 -3.70 0.73 -12.44
N LEU A 157 -2.56 0.63 -13.12
CA LEU A 157 -2.37 -0.37 -14.17
C LEU A 157 -2.38 -1.83 -13.68
N ARG A 158 -2.05 -2.06 -12.40
CA ARG A 158 -1.86 -3.41 -11.84
C ARG A 158 -3.03 -3.88 -10.98
N LEU A 159 -3.79 -2.95 -10.40
CA LEU A 159 -4.90 -3.26 -9.53
C LEU A 159 -6.08 -3.73 -10.38
N PRO A 160 -6.70 -4.85 -10.00
CA PRO A 160 -7.90 -5.31 -10.67
C PRO A 160 -9.04 -4.31 -10.48
N ASP A 161 -9.91 -4.23 -11.48
CA ASP A 161 -11.18 -3.52 -11.40
C ASP A 161 -12.15 -4.30 -10.50
N HIS A 162 -11.91 -4.28 -9.20
CA HIS A 162 -12.78 -4.90 -8.22
C HIS A 162 -13.76 -3.88 -7.66
N ALA A 163 -15.05 -4.11 -7.89
CA ALA A 163 -16.14 -3.43 -7.22
C ALA A 163 -16.76 -4.31 -6.12
N ILE A 164 -15.91 -4.94 -5.27
CA ILE A 164 -16.20 -5.86 -4.13
C ILE A 164 -16.13 -7.35 -4.44
#